data_AF-A0A8T4WD94-F1
#
_entry.id   AF-A0A8T4WD94-F1
#
_cell.length_a   1.000
_cell.length_b   1.000
_cell.length_c   1.000
_cell.angle_alpha   90.00
_cell.angle_beta   90.00
_cell.angle_gamma   90.00
#
_symmetry.space_group_name_H-M   'P 1'
#
loop_
_entity.id
_entity.type
_entity.pdbx_description
1 polymer ?
#
loop_
_entity_poly.entity_id
_entity_poly.type
_entity_poly.pdbx_seq_one_letter_code
_entity_poly.pdbx_strand_id
1 'polypeptide(L)'
;AKFETDECTTPGRLNVFEVKDRKIVVDYAHNPDGLSNLSEFTDHISNGNRKILVFTGLGDRTDEDILENGKVSGEKFDKLVFTEKDDLIRGRDRGEIMSLLKKGAEEMEKEPITIDDPLKAISYALGESRAGDVVVCANLDITSEHLAEIFGSSTELWDKDRKKIRDCKIDLLSTQKLSGKNGSVVE
;
A
#
# COMPACT_ATOMS: atom_id res chain seq x y z
N ALA A 1 -24.30 7.30 -11.13
CA ALA A 1 -22.88 7.13 -11.43
C ALA A 1 -22.33 6.05 -10.51
N LYS A 2 -21.63 5.05 -11.02
CA LYS A 2 -20.96 4.02 -10.20
C LYS A 2 -19.54 4.52 -9.96
N PHE A 3 -19.18 4.79 -8.71
CA PHE A 3 -17.81 5.14 -8.35
C PHE A 3 -17.00 3.83 -8.33
N GLU A 4 -15.96 3.73 -9.15
CA GLU A 4 -15.06 2.57 -9.19
C GLU A 4 -13.70 3.01 -8.66
N THR A 5 -13.23 2.34 -7.61
CA THR A 5 -11.89 2.53 -7.01
C THR A 5 -10.95 1.50 -7.62
N ASP A 6 -10.33 1.87 -8.73
CA ASP A 6 -9.34 1.03 -9.39
C ASP A 6 -8.08 1.84 -9.70
N GLU A 7 -7.03 1.13 -10.09
CA GLU A 7 -5.72 1.73 -10.35
C GLU A 7 -5.74 2.79 -11.46
N CYS A 8 -6.69 2.71 -12.40
CA CYS A 8 -6.77 3.69 -13.47
C CYS A 8 -7.44 5.01 -13.05
N THR A 9 -8.51 4.90 -12.27
CA THR A 9 -9.36 6.05 -11.91
C THR A 9 -8.87 6.72 -10.64
N THR A 10 -8.40 5.93 -9.67
CA THR A 10 -7.92 6.39 -8.37
C THR A 10 -6.70 5.58 -7.92
N PRO A 11 -5.54 5.70 -8.62
CA PRO A 11 -4.35 4.92 -8.31
C PRO A 11 -3.92 5.08 -6.85
N GLY A 12 -3.77 3.95 -6.15
CA GLY A 12 -3.37 3.88 -4.75
C GLY A 12 -4.45 4.32 -3.74
N ARG A 13 -5.72 4.47 -4.15
CA ARG A 13 -6.84 4.84 -3.25
C ARG A 13 -7.83 3.68 -3.18
N LEU A 14 -7.80 2.93 -2.08
CA LEU A 14 -8.61 1.73 -1.87
C LEU A 14 -8.64 0.79 -3.08
N ASN A 15 -7.49 0.60 -3.73
CA ASN A 15 -7.39 -0.35 -4.83
C ASN A 15 -7.30 -1.76 -4.25
N VAL A 16 -8.15 -2.67 -4.73
CA VAL A 16 -8.18 -4.07 -4.28
C VAL A 16 -7.78 -4.97 -5.43
N PHE A 17 -6.74 -5.77 -5.20
CA PHE A 17 -6.25 -6.79 -6.13
C PHE A 17 -6.49 -8.18 -5.53
N GLU A 18 -6.77 -9.17 -6.36
CA GLU A 18 -6.93 -10.56 -5.93
C GLU A 18 -5.80 -11.44 -6.48
N VAL A 19 -5.10 -12.17 -5.60
CA VAL A 19 -3.97 -13.01 -5.98
C VAL A 19 -3.95 -14.34 -5.24
N LYS A 20 -4.19 -15.44 -5.96
CA LYS A 20 -4.22 -16.82 -5.40
C LYS A 20 -5.07 -16.88 -4.12
N ASP A 21 -6.35 -16.50 -4.25
CA ASP A 21 -7.35 -16.48 -3.18
C ASP A 21 -7.06 -15.52 -2.01
N ARG A 22 -6.19 -14.53 -2.21
CA ARG A 22 -5.89 -13.48 -1.23
C ARG A 22 -6.26 -12.13 -1.79
N LYS A 23 -6.55 -11.18 -0.90
CA LYS A 23 -6.79 -9.78 -1.29
C LYS A 23 -5.60 -8.93 -0.91
N ILE A 24 -5.25 -7.99 -1.78
CA ILE A 24 -4.24 -6.98 -1.54
C ILE A 24 -4.94 -5.63 -1.65
N VAL A 25 -4.91 -4.83 -0.58
CA VAL A 25 -5.47 -3.49 -0.54
C VAL A 25 -4.34 -2.48 -0.57
N VAL A 26 -4.37 -1.54 -1.50
CA VAL A 26 -3.41 -0.44 -1.59
C VAL A 26 -4.12 0.87 -1.29
N ASP A 27 -3.64 1.60 -0.28
CA ASP A 27 -4.15 2.91 0.10
C ASP A 27 -3.02 3.86 0.55
N TYR A 28 -3.26 5.17 0.55
CA TYR A 28 -2.31 6.18 1.06
C TYR A 28 -2.55 6.59 2.52
N ALA A 29 -3.37 5.86 3.26
CA ALA A 29 -3.54 6.05 4.70
C ALA A 29 -2.16 6.10 5.39
N HIS A 30 -1.89 7.18 6.12
CA HIS A 30 -0.59 7.46 6.77
C HIS A 30 -0.72 8.09 8.16
N ASN A 31 -1.94 8.10 8.69
CA ASN A 31 -2.27 8.64 10.01
C ASN A 31 -3.19 7.65 10.76
N PRO A 32 -3.38 7.82 12.08
CA PRO A 32 -4.12 6.87 12.91
C PRO A 32 -5.58 6.66 12.45
N ASP A 33 -6.28 7.75 12.09
CA ASP A 33 -7.66 7.68 11.60
C ASP A 33 -7.75 6.95 10.26
N GLY A 34 -6.82 7.22 9.34
CA GLY A 34 -6.75 6.57 8.04
C GLY A 34 -6.48 5.07 8.17
N LEU A 35 -5.56 4.67 9.04
CA LEU A 35 -5.27 3.26 9.32
C LEU A 35 -6.48 2.55 9.96
N SER A 36 -7.18 3.22 10.87
CA SER A 36 -8.40 2.68 11.49
C SER A 36 -9.50 2.47 10.46
N ASN A 37 -9.80 3.48 9.64
CA ASN A 37 -10.81 3.38 8.57
C ASN A 37 -10.45 2.31 7.54
N LEU A 38 -9.16 2.19 7.20
CA LEU A 38 -8.68 1.17 6.29
C LEU A 38 -8.85 -0.24 6.88
N SER A 39 -8.55 -0.41 8.17
CA SER A 39 -8.83 -1.66 8.88
C SER A 39 -10.31 -2.01 8.85
N GLU A 40 -11.20 -1.07 9.19
CA GLU A 40 -12.65 -1.29 9.19
C GLU A 40 -13.17 -1.68 7.80
N PHE A 41 -12.69 -1.02 6.75
CA PHE A 41 -12.97 -1.45 5.38
C PHE A 41 -12.51 -2.90 5.13
N THR A 42 -11.31 -3.25 5.58
CA THR A 42 -10.76 -4.59 5.36
C THR A 42 -11.51 -5.69 6.13
N ASP A 43 -12.15 -5.37 7.26
CA ASP A 43 -13.00 -6.31 8.01
C ASP A 43 -14.18 -6.82 7.18
N HIS A 44 -14.73 -5.97 6.30
CA HIS A 44 -15.84 -6.36 5.41
C HIS A 44 -15.42 -7.31 4.29
N ILE A 45 -14.14 -7.33 3.93
CA ILE A 45 -13.64 -8.15 2.81
C ILE A 45 -12.77 -9.33 3.25
N SER A 46 -12.29 -9.33 4.49
CA SER A 46 -11.50 -10.42 5.06
C SER A 46 -12.34 -11.65 5.40
N ASN A 47 -13.66 -11.50 5.59
CA ASN A 47 -14.55 -12.57 6.02
C ASN A 47 -14.06 -13.27 7.31
N GLY A 48 -13.44 -12.51 8.23
CA GLY A 48 -12.87 -13.03 9.47
C GLY A 48 -11.49 -13.69 9.33
N ASN A 49 -10.87 -13.66 8.15
CA ASN A 49 -9.46 -14.02 7.98
C ASN A 49 -8.54 -12.89 8.43
N ARG A 50 -7.23 -13.17 8.45
CA ARG A 50 -6.24 -12.25 9.02
C ARG A 50 -6.01 -11.05 8.11
N LYS A 51 -5.74 -9.91 8.75
CA LYS A 51 -5.29 -8.67 8.13
C LYS A 51 -3.80 -8.46 8.41
N ILE A 52 -3.00 -8.35 7.36
CA ILE A 52 -1.56 -8.18 7.43
C ILE A 52 -1.21 -6.79 6.92
N LEU A 53 -0.78 -5.89 7.79
CA LEU A 53 -0.41 -4.52 7.41
C LEU A 53 1.06 -4.45 6.98
N VAL A 54 1.31 -3.82 5.84
CA VAL A 54 2.62 -3.33 5.40
C VAL A 54 2.56 -1.81 5.37
N PHE A 55 3.39 -1.14 6.17
CA PHE A 55 3.25 0.30 6.42
C PHE A 55 4.57 1.03 6.63
N THR A 56 4.61 2.30 6.22
CA THR A 56 5.65 3.27 6.56
C THR A 56 5.02 4.59 7.00
N GLY A 57 5.61 5.22 8.02
CA GLY A 57 5.24 6.56 8.47
C GLY A 57 5.84 7.66 7.58
N LEU A 58 5.64 8.92 8.01
CA LEU A 58 6.24 10.11 7.43
C LEU A 58 7.25 10.71 8.41
N GLY A 59 8.50 10.86 8.01
CA GLY A 59 9.56 11.30 8.91
C GLY A 59 9.50 12.78 9.31
N ASP A 60 8.77 13.62 8.58
CA ASP A 60 8.51 15.01 8.95
C ASP A 60 7.38 15.18 9.99
N ARG A 61 6.84 14.06 10.51
CA ARG A 61 5.92 14.04 11.64
C ARG A 61 6.68 13.94 12.96
N THR A 62 6.00 14.28 14.06
CA THR A 62 6.59 14.14 15.40
C THR A 62 6.77 12.68 15.78
N ASP A 63 7.59 12.41 16.80
CA ASP A 63 7.78 11.05 17.32
C ASP A 63 6.45 10.48 17.82
N GLU A 64 5.65 11.31 18.48
CA GLU A 64 4.34 10.95 19.01
C GLU A 64 3.36 10.55 17.91
N ASP A 65 3.32 11.28 16.79
CA ASP A 65 2.46 10.97 15.64
C ASP A 65 2.84 9.60 15.02
N ILE A 66 4.15 9.32 14.91
CA ILE A 66 4.63 8.04 14.37
C ILE A 66 4.36 6.90 15.36
N LEU A 67 4.56 7.13 16.65
CA LEU A 67 4.28 6.15 17.69
C LEU A 67 2.78 5.80 17.75
N GLU A 68 1.89 6.78 17.60
CA GLU A 68 0.45 6.56 17.55
C GLU A 68 0.02 5.74 16.32
N ASN A 69 0.64 5.95 15.16
CA ASN A 69 0.44 5.07 14.01
C ASN A 69 0.84 3.61 14.33
N GLY A 70 1.92 3.42 15.08
CA GLY A 70 2.33 2.10 15.57
C GLY A 70 1.28 1.45 16.47
N LYS A 71 0.71 2.22 17.41
CA LYS A 71 -0.36 1.77 18.33
C LYS A 71 -1.60 1.32 17.59
N VAL A 72 -2.15 2.18 16.73
CA VAL A 72 -3.33 1.84 15.93
C VAL A 72 -3.05 0.63 15.04
N SER A 73 -1.86 0.53 14.46
CA SER A 73 -1.46 -0.66 13.70
C SER A 73 -1.55 -1.93 14.57
N GLY A 74 -0.97 -1.90 15.77
CA GLY A 74 -0.98 -3.01 16.73
C GLY A 74 -2.37 -3.43 17.18
N GLU A 75 -3.26 -2.46 17.38
CA GLU A 75 -4.65 -2.71 17.79
C GLU A 75 -5.49 -3.31 16.66
N LYS A 76 -5.35 -2.79 15.44
CA LYS A 76 -6.31 -3.04 14.35
C LYS A 76 -5.95 -4.21 13.44
N PHE A 77 -4.68 -4.59 13.35
CA PHE A 77 -4.21 -5.61 12.40
C PHE A 77 -3.65 -6.85 13.11
N ASP A 78 -3.73 -7.99 12.44
CA ASP A 78 -3.30 -9.27 13.01
C ASP A 78 -1.78 -9.42 12.98
N LYS A 79 -1.16 -9.03 11.85
CA LYS A 79 0.29 -9.03 11.64
C LYS A 79 0.75 -7.70 11.08
N LEU A 80 1.98 -7.32 11.43
CA LEU A 80 2.58 -6.04 11.06
C LEU A 80 3.94 -6.24 10.41
N VAL A 81 4.14 -5.53 9.31
CA VAL A 81 5.43 -5.38 8.62
C VAL A 81 5.68 -3.89 8.42
N PHE A 82 6.59 -3.32 9.20
CA PHE A 82 7.01 -1.94 9.03
C PHE A 82 8.18 -1.85 8.07
N THR A 83 8.14 -0.83 7.23
CA THR A 83 9.16 -0.53 6.23
C THR A 83 9.44 0.97 6.21
N GLU A 84 10.36 1.38 5.34
CA GLU A 84 10.72 2.78 5.10
C GLU A 84 10.92 3.02 3.60
N LYS A 85 10.69 4.25 3.17
CA LYS A 85 10.92 4.70 1.80
C LYS A 85 11.75 5.98 1.81
N ASP A 86 12.75 6.05 0.95
CA ASP A 86 13.76 7.12 0.98
C ASP A 86 13.18 8.55 0.96
N ASP A 87 12.13 8.80 0.18
CA ASP A 87 11.46 10.10 0.09
C ASP A 87 10.51 10.41 1.28
N LEU A 88 10.21 9.40 2.10
CA LEU A 88 9.39 9.53 3.30
C LEU A 88 10.22 9.63 4.59
N ILE A 89 11.53 9.38 4.56
CA ILE A 89 12.45 9.53 5.71
C ILE A 89 12.53 10.99 6.19
N ARG A 90 12.55 11.94 5.25
CA ARG A 90 12.39 13.39 5.49
C ARG A 90 13.16 13.94 6.71
N GLY A 91 14.47 13.73 6.72
CA GLY A 91 15.37 14.32 7.72
C GLY A 91 15.57 13.51 9.00
N ARG A 92 14.91 12.35 9.12
CA ARG A 92 15.24 11.35 10.15
C ARG A 92 16.38 10.43 9.73
N ASP A 93 16.93 9.69 10.69
CA ASP A 93 17.88 8.63 10.39
C ASP A 93 17.17 7.40 9.82
N ARG A 94 17.86 6.63 8.96
CA ARG A 94 17.33 5.35 8.47
C ARG A 94 17.05 4.41 9.65
N GLY A 95 15.87 3.79 9.64
CA GLY A 95 15.37 2.89 10.67
C GLY A 95 14.65 3.58 11.82
N GLU A 96 14.68 4.90 11.90
CA GLU A 96 14.06 5.65 12.99
C GLU A 96 12.53 5.58 12.94
N ILE A 97 11.94 5.68 11.74
CA ILE A 97 10.49 5.58 11.55
C ILE A 97 10.03 4.17 11.91
N MET A 98 10.72 3.13 11.40
CA MET A 98 10.42 1.74 11.75
C MET A 98 10.54 1.48 13.26
N SER A 99 11.55 2.06 13.92
CA SER A 99 11.75 1.92 15.37
C SER A 99 10.62 2.54 16.18
N LEU A 100 10.16 3.74 15.81
CA LEU A 100 9.04 4.41 16.47
C LEU A 100 7.71 3.67 16.26
N LEU A 101 7.43 3.24 15.03
CA LEU A 101 6.26 2.41 14.73
C LEU A 101 6.28 1.11 15.53
N LYS A 102 7.45 0.46 15.61
CA LYS A 102 7.63 -0.77 16.37
C LYS A 102 7.31 -0.59 17.84
N LYS A 103 7.84 0.46 18.47
CA LYS A 103 7.54 0.78 19.88
C LYS A 103 6.04 0.94 20.12
N GLY A 104 5.35 1.70 19.25
CA GLY A 104 3.91 1.88 19.36
C GLY A 104 3.13 0.57 19.25
N ALA A 105 3.51 -0.32 18.33
CA ALA A 105 2.89 -1.63 18.19
C ALA A 105 3.14 -2.55 19.40
N GLU A 106 4.35 -2.52 19.95
CA GLU A 106 4.73 -3.31 21.14
C GLU A 106 3.94 -2.88 22.40
N GLU A 107 3.56 -1.60 22.52
CA GLU A 107 2.65 -1.14 23.58
C GLU A 107 1.26 -1.77 23.49
N MET A 108 0.87 -2.28 22.32
CA MET A 108 -0.37 -3.01 22.08
C MET A 108 -0.15 -4.53 22.06
N GLU A 109 0.94 -5.02 22.66
CA GLU A 109 1.33 -6.43 22.72
C GLU A 109 1.47 -7.08 21.32
N LYS A 110 1.74 -6.26 20.29
CA LYS A 110 1.97 -6.73 18.93
C LYS A 110 3.45 -6.68 18.60
N GLU A 111 4.00 -7.80 18.16
CA GLU A 111 5.39 -7.88 17.69
C GLU A 111 5.45 -7.69 16.17
N PRO A 112 5.95 -6.54 15.67
CA PRO A 112 6.06 -6.30 14.24
C PRO A 112 7.39 -6.83 13.68
N ILE A 113 7.37 -7.12 12.39
CA ILE A 113 8.58 -7.34 11.59
C ILE A 113 8.99 -6.02 10.95
N THR A 114 10.29 -5.75 10.86
CA THR A 114 10.84 -4.55 10.22
C THR A 114 11.72 -4.95 9.04
N ILE A 115 11.43 -4.43 7.85
CA ILE A 115 12.17 -4.71 6.61
C ILE A 115 12.37 -3.38 5.88
N ASP A 116 13.61 -2.96 5.66
CA ASP A 116 14.00 -1.64 5.14
C ASP A 116 13.86 -1.47 3.61
N ASP A 117 13.17 -2.42 2.96
CA ASP A 117 12.90 -2.46 1.53
C ASP A 117 11.40 -2.73 1.33
N PRO A 118 10.62 -1.80 0.75
CA PRO A 118 9.19 -1.95 0.61
C PRO A 118 8.76 -3.18 -0.19
N LEU A 119 9.47 -3.52 -1.27
CA LEU A 119 9.12 -4.68 -2.10
C LEU A 119 9.38 -5.99 -1.36
N LYS A 120 10.49 -6.08 -0.61
CA LYS A 120 10.76 -7.23 0.28
C LYS A 120 9.76 -7.31 1.43
N ALA A 121 9.34 -6.17 2.00
CA ALA A 121 8.33 -6.12 3.05
C ALA A 121 6.98 -6.68 2.56
N ILE A 122 6.56 -6.27 1.35
CA ILE A 122 5.35 -6.78 0.71
C ILE A 122 5.49 -8.26 0.36
N SER A 123 6.64 -8.65 -0.23
CA SER A 123 6.91 -10.05 -0.55
C SER A 123 6.88 -10.94 0.70
N TYR A 124 7.40 -10.46 1.82
CA TYR A 124 7.36 -11.15 3.11
C TYR A 124 5.91 -11.29 3.61
N ALA A 125 5.14 -10.19 3.63
CA ALA A 125 3.73 -10.21 4.03
C ALA A 125 2.90 -11.18 3.19
N LEU A 126 3.13 -11.20 1.88
CA LEU A 126 2.49 -12.12 0.94
C LEU A 126 2.92 -13.57 1.15
N GLY A 127 4.20 -13.82 1.47
CA GLY A 127 4.69 -15.15 1.83
C GLY A 127 4.08 -15.69 3.13
N GLU A 128 3.83 -14.82 4.09
CA GLU A 128 3.20 -15.14 5.38
C GLU A 128 1.67 -15.26 5.34
N SER A 129 1.06 -14.70 4.30
CA SER A 129 -0.39 -14.72 4.07
C SER A 129 -0.89 -16.10 3.64
N ARG A 130 -2.12 -16.43 4.04
CA ARG A 130 -2.84 -17.65 3.67
C ARG A 130 -4.03 -17.29 2.77
N ALA A 131 -4.58 -18.28 2.08
CA ALA A 131 -5.84 -18.10 1.34
C ALA A 131 -6.92 -17.49 2.25
N GLY A 132 -7.62 -16.48 1.75
CA GLY A 132 -8.61 -15.69 2.47
C GLY A 132 -8.06 -14.46 3.20
N ASP A 133 -6.75 -14.41 3.52
CA ASP A 133 -6.16 -13.25 4.20
C ASP A 133 -6.18 -12.00 3.32
N VAL A 134 -6.13 -10.84 3.98
CA VAL A 134 -6.02 -9.53 3.36
C VAL A 134 -4.66 -8.93 3.70
N VAL A 135 -3.84 -8.64 2.69
CA VAL A 135 -2.61 -7.86 2.83
C VAL A 135 -2.92 -6.41 2.53
N VAL A 136 -2.58 -5.50 3.42
CA VAL A 136 -2.88 -4.08 3.34
C VAL A 136 -1.58 -3.33 3.21
N CYS A 137 -1.35 -2.68 2.06
CA CYS A 137 -0.21 -1.82 1.79
C CYS A 137 -0.65 -0.36 1.95
N ALA A 138 -0.24 0.26 3.05
CA ALA A 138 -0.63 1.62 3.38
C ALA A 138 0.56 2.58 3.27
N ASN A 139 0.33 3.74 2.64
CA ASN A 139 1.34 4.78 2.39
C ASN A 139 2.55 4.27 1.57
N LEU A 140 2.30 3.35 0.65
CA LEU A 140 3.30 2.79 -0.26
C LEU A 140 2.83 3.02 -1.70
N ASP A 141 3.73 3.51 -2.55
CA ASP A 141 3.46 3.73 -3.98
C ASP A 141 3.49 2.40 -4.75
N ILE A 142 2.54 1.52 -4.45
CA ILE A 142 2.44 0.19 -5.03
C ILE A 142 1.46 0.20 -6.20
N THR A 143 1.87 -0.46 -7.27
CA THR A 143 1.12 -0.58 -8.52
C THR A 143 0.98 -2.05 -8.87
N SER A 144 0.11 -2.37 -9.82
CA SER A 144 -0.03 -3.72 -10.33
C SER A 144 1.26 -4.27 -10.95
N GLU A 145 2.14 -3.42 -11.48
CA GLU A 145 3.45 -3.85 -11.98
C GLU A 145 4.37 -4.34 -10.87
N HIS A 146 4.44 -3.61 -9.75
CA HIS A 146 5.22 -4.03 -8.58
C HIS A 146 4.71 -5.38 -8.04
N LEU A 147 3.39 -5.56 -7.96
CA LEU A 147 2.82 -6.84 -7.54
C LEU A 147 3.19 -7.97 -8.49
N ALA A 148 3.16 -7.72 -9.80
CA ALA A 148 3.52 -8.73 -10.79
C ALA A 148 5.01 -9.10 -10.80
N GLU A 149 5.88 -8.15 -10.48
CA GLU A 149 7.30 -8.44 -10.25
C GLU A 149 7.45 -9.41 -9.06
N ILE A 150 6.74 -9.16 -7.96
CA ILE A 150 6.80 -9.99 -6.74
C ILE A 150 6.30 -11.42 -6.98
N PHE A 151 5.20 -11.60 -7.71
CA PHE A 151 4.64 -12.94 -7.94
C PHE A 151 5.34 -13.74 -9.05
N GLY A 152 6.32 -13.12 -9.73
CA GLY A 152 6.72 -13.54 -11.07
C GLY A 152 5.55 -13.40 -12.04
N SER A 153 5.82 -13.43 -13.34
CA SER A 153 4.83 -13.28 -14.42
C SER A 153 3.81 -14.45 -14.52
N SER A 154 3.36 -14.99 -13.39
CA SER A 154 2.29 -15.98 -13.26
C SER A 154 0.99 -15.36 -13.73
N THR A 155 0.49 -15.87 -14.86
CA THR A 155 -0.69 -15.42 -15.60
C THR A 155 -2.00 -15.41 -14.81
N GLU A 156 -2.04 -16.06 -13.64
CA GLU A 156 -3.23 -16.14 -12.79
C GLU A 156 -3.63 -14.81 -12.12
N LEU A 157 -2.72 -13.83 -12.01
CA LEU A 157 -3.07 -12.53 -11.41
C LEU A 157 -4.07 -11.71 -12.24
N TRP A 158 -4.31 -12.00 -13.53
CA TRP A 158 -4.30 -10.89 -14.51
C TRP A 158 -5.38 -10.82 -15.58
N ASP A 159 -6.40 -11.67 -15.63
CA ASP A 159 -7.27 -11.66 -16.82
C ASP A 159 -8.24 -10.47 -16.91
N LYS A 160 -8.76 -9.95 -15.79
CA LYS A 160 -9.74 -8.85 -15.80
C LYS A 160 -9.09 -7.46 -15.76
N ASP A 161 -8.06 -7.29 -14.93
CA ASP A 161 -7.46 -5.97 -14.69
C ASP A 161 -6.47 -5.57 -15.80
N ARG A 162 -5.83 -6.53 -16.48
CA ARG A 162 -4.86 -6.24 -17.55
C ARG A 162 -5.47 -5.52 -18.75
N LYS A 163 -6.69 -5.88 -19.14
CA LYS A 163 -7.41 -5.16 -20.20
C LYS A 163 -7.69 -3.72 -19.76
N LYS A 164 -8.18 -3.55 -18.53
CA LYS A 164 -8.50 -2.24 -17.95
C LYS A 164 -7.25 -1.37 -17.87
N ILE A 165 -6.19 -1.81 -17.18
CA ILE A 165 -4.91 -1.09 -17.06
C ILE A 165 -4.29 -0.76 -18.42
N ARG A 166 -4.31 -1.69 -19.39
CA ARG A 166 -3.79 -1.43 -20.74
C ARG A 166 -4.60 -0.35 -21.45
N ASP A 167 -5.93 -0.43 -21.39
CA ASP A 167 -6.81 0.54 -22.02
C ASP A 167 -6.65 1.93 -21.32
N CYS A 168 -6.47 1.95 -20.00
CA CYS A 168 -6.17 3.17 -19.24
C CYS A 168 -4.80 3.77 -19.54
N LYS A 169 -3.74 2.96 -19.72
CA LYS A 169 -2.42 3.44 -20.14
C LYS A 169 -2.46 4.08 -21.53
N ILE A 170 -3.29 3.54 -22.43
CA ILE A 170 -3.53 4.16 -23.75
C ILE A 170 -4.22 5.53 -23.57
N ASP A 171 -5.19 5.64 -22.67
CA ASP A 171 -5.89 6.89 -22.38
C ASP A 171 -5.01 7.94 -21.66
N LEU A 172 -4.16 7.53 -20.71
CA LEU A 172 -3.18 8.39 -20.05
C LEU A 172 -2.10 8.91 -21.01
N LEU A 173 -1.61 8.06 -21.92
CA LEU A 173 -0.63 8.47 -22.94
C LEU A 173 -1.25 9.33 -24.04
N SER A 174 -2.53 9.12 -24.37
CA SER A 174 -3.24 9.95 -25.35
C SER A 174 -3.59 11.33 -24.77
N THR A 175 -3.96 11.41 -23.48
CA THR A 175 -4.18 12.68 -22.77
C THR A 175 -2.89 13.47 -22.52
N GLN A 176 -1.77 12.81 -22.19
CA GLN A 176 -0.46 13.48 -22.13
C GLN A 176 0.03 13.98 -23.50
N LYS A 177 -0.29 13.28 -24.61
CA LYS A 177 -0.02 13.79 -25.97
C LYS A 177 -0.90 14.97 -26.37
N LEU A 178 -2.11 15.08 -25.81
CA LEU A 178 -3.02 16.19 -26.06
C LEU A 178 -2.68 17.45 -25.22
N SER A 179 -2.05 17.31 -24.06
CA SER A 179 -1.54 18.45 -23.28
C SER A 179 -0.16 18.96 -23.76
N GLY A 180 0.52 18.21 -24.63
CA GLY A 180 1.86 18.51 -25.14
C GLY A 180 1.95 19.34 -26.43
N LYS A 181 0.88 20.01 -26.90
CA LYS A 181 0.95 20.90 -28.07
C LYS A 181 0.45 22.31 -27.77
N ASN A 182 1.40 23.22 -27.53
CA ASN A 182 1.57 24.54 -28.17
C ASN A 182 2.56 25.37 -27.30
N GLY A 183 3.74 25.78 -27.76
CA GLY A 183 4.24 25.74 -29.12
C GLY A 183 5.71 26.10 -29.22
N SER A 184 6.22 25.91 -30.43
CA SER A 184 7.50 26.42 -30.88
C SER A 184 7.27 27.22 -32.17
N VAL A 185 7.71 28.48 -32.12
CA VAL A 185 8.21 29.35 -33.21
C VAL A 185 7.24 29.87 -34.28
N VAL A 186 7.07 31.20 -34.29
CA VAL A 186 7.14 32.18 -35.41
C VAL A 186 7.21 33.57 -34.74
N GLU A 187 8.04 34.55 -35.05
CA GLU A 187 9.09 34.86 -36.04
C GLU A 187 10.17 35.69 -35.32
#